data_AF-Q2NG54-F1
#
_entry.id   AF-Q2NG54-F1
#
_cell.length_a   1.000
_cell.length_b   1.000
_cell.length_c   1.000
_cell.angle_alpha   90.00
_cell.angle_beta   90.00
_cell.angle_gamma   90.00
#
_symmetry.space_group_name_H-M   'P 1'
#
loop_
_entity.id
_entity.type
_entity.pdbx_description
1 polymer ?
#
loop_
_entity_poly.entity_id
_entity_poly.type
_entity_poly.pdbx_seq_one_letter_code
_entity_poly.pdbx_strand_id
1 'polypeptide(L)'
;MNNKSLQFILKCIDYEEFGKLYALNKKISDEDMDRVKPYFKHYTPKDFTDIMNIEGNPHGWMCQEKDVESVEEILGITQTLAKQESEREVRRRELSKKREIKDNVMNQIEELFSKGQRPSKFLKKLLKKADIVYDPGDAYYTESKYGEGQLFLVDKKYIWYIINNSAKEDDYTLNNIKTESHGAVGFRLSYSSKLHDLIKIVSEENIYKGA
;
A
#
# COMPACT_ATOMS: atom_id res chain seq x y z
N MET A 1 16.54 14.08 18.02
CA MET A 1 17.15 14.41 16.73
C MET A 1 17.66 13.13 16.11
N ASN A 2 16.99 12.61 15.08
CA ASN A 2 17.31 11.31 14.48
C ASN A 2 18.71 11.34 13.89
N ASN A 3 19.63 10.59 14.49
CA ASN A 3 20.98 10.39 14.01
C ASN A 3 20.95 9.46 12.78
N LYS A 4 20.33 9.92 11.68
CA LYS A 4 20.31 9.18 10.41
C LYS A 4 21.76 8.97 9.97
N SER A 5 22.15 7.73 9.71
CA SER A 5 23.45 7.38 9.12
C SER A 5 23.68 8.18 7.82
N LEU A 6 24.95 8.42 7.49
CA LEU A 6 25.32 8.93 6.17
C LEU A 6 24.80 7.95 5.11
N GLN A 7 24.06 8.47 4.14
CA GLN A 7 23.41 7.69 3.09
C GLN A 7 23.35 8.54 1.83
N PHE A 8 23.41 7.87 0.69
CA PHE A 8 23.09 8.45 -0.60
C PHE A 8 21.58 8.58 -0.81
N ILE A 9 21.18 9.67 -1.44
CA ILE A 9 19.81 9.98 -1.86
C ILE A 9 19.84 10.31 -3.33
N LEU A 10 18.94 9.69 -4.10
CA LEU A 10 18.73 10.03 -5.51
C LEU A 10 18.18 11.46 -5.59
N LYS A 11 18.91 12.33 -6.30
CA LYS A 11 18.60 13.76 -6.33
C LYS A 11 18.09 14.23 -7.70
N CYS A 12 18.65 13.68 -8.76
CA CYS A 12 18.08 13.83 -10.09
C CYS A 12 18.36 12.60 -10.96
N ILE A 13 17.48 12.41 -11.93
CA ILE A 13 17.66 11.46 -13.02
C ILE A 13 17.76 12.28 -14.29
N ASP A 14 18.89 12.14 -14.96
CA ASP A 14 19.09 12.62 -16.32
C ASP A 14 19.00 11.40 -17.26
N TYR A 15 18.05 11.44 -18.19
CA TYR A 15 17.81 10.35 -19.13
C TYR A 15 18.73 10.39 -20.36
N GLU A 16 19.50 11.47 -20.54
CA GLU A 16 20.31 11.67 -21.74
C GLU A 16 21.78 11.31 -21.54
N GLU A 17 22.47 11.90 -20.55
CA GLU A 17 23.92 11.77 -20.43
C GLU A 17 24.38 11.15 -19.11
N PHE A 18 23.84 11.61 -17.98
CA PHE A 18 24.41 11.30 -16.67
C PHE A 18 23.70 10.19 -15.89
N GLY A 19 22.51 9.76 -16.33
CA GLY A 19 21.75 8.73 -15.65
C GLY A 19 21.28 9.17 -14.27
N LYS A 20 21.36 8.26 -13.29
CA LYS A 20 20.98 8.55 -11.90
C LYS A 20 22.11 9.27 -11.16
N LEU A 21 21.80 10.44 -10.60
CA LEU A 21 22.72 11.25 -9.80
C LEU A 21 22.32 11.23 -8.32
N TYR A 22 23.29 10.88 -7.49
CA TYR A 22 23.12 10.71 -6.05
C TYR A 22 23.85 11.80 -5.27
N ALA A 23 23.22 12.28 -4.20
CA ALA A 23 23.81 13.23 -3.25
C ALA A 23 23.77 12.66 -1.83
N LEU A 24 24.65 13.13 -0.96
CA LEU A 24 24.65 12.73 0.44
C LEU A 24 23.53 13.44 1.21
N ASN A 25 22.85 12.70 2.10
CA ASN A 25 21.79 13.23 2.97
C ASN A 25 22.31 14.27 3.99
N LYS A 26 23.59 14.21 4.33
CA LYS A 26 24.25 15.09 5.31
C LYS A 26 25.48 15.74 4.69
N LYS A 27 25.79 16.95 5.15
CA LYS A 27 27.10 17.57 4.89
C LYS A 27 28.17 16.73 5.58
N ILE A 28 29.19 16.35 4.83
CA ILE A 28 30.40 15.67 5.31
C ILE A 28 31.43 16.69 5.78
N SER A 29 32.45 16.22 6.50
CA SER A 29 33.59 17.07 6.90
C SER A 29 34.37 17.53 5.67
N ASP A 30 35.10 18.65 5.78
CA ASP A 30 35.90 19.17 4.67
C ASP A 30 37.01 18.18 4.25
N GLU A 31 37.55 17.41 5.20
CA GLU A 31 38.53 16.35 4.95
C GLU A 31 37.96 15.19 4.12
N ASP A 32 36.73 14.78 4.44
CA ASP A 32 36.01 13.75 3.68
C ASP A 32 35.60 14.27 2.31
N MET A 33 35.22 15.55 2.22
CA MET A 33 34.87 16.21 0.96
C MET A 33 36.05 16.25 0.01
N ASP A 34 37.27 16.54 0.49
CA ASP A 34 38.47 16.53 -0.35
C ASP A 34 38.80 15.12 -0.88
N ARG A 35 38.50 14.06 -0.11
CA ARG A 35 38.68 12.67 -0.55
C ARG A 35 37.70 12.25 -1.63
N VAL A 36 36.46 12.73 -1.56
CA VAL A 36 35.39 12.35 -2.51
C VAL A 36 35.25 13.33 -3.67
N LYS A 37 35.90 14.49 -3.62
CA LYS A 37 35.93 15.52 -4.67
C LYS A 37 36.25 14.99 -6.09
N PRO A 38 37.10 13.95 -6.29
CA PRO A 38 37.30 13.38 -7.62
C PRO A 38 36.05 12.70 -8.20
N TYR A 39 35.19 12.17 -7.32
CA TYR A 39 33.98 11.42 -7.64
C TYR A 39 32.72 12.30 -7.63
N PHE A 40 32.77 13.45 -6.95
CA PHE A 40 31.68 14.42 -6.91
C PHE A 40 31.90 15.55 -7.90
N LYS A 41 30.89 15.81 -8.73
CA LYS A 41 30.84 17.01 -9.58
C LYS A 41 29.76 17.95 -9.06
N HIS A 42 30.07 19.24 -9.09
CA HIS A 42 29.09 20.27 -8.79
C HIS A 42 28.29 20.56 -10.06
N TYR A 43 27.10 19.95 -10.16
CA TYR A 43 26.21 20.14 -11.28
C TYR A 43 25.36 21.39 -11.07
N THR A 44 25.20 22.15 -12.14
CA THR A 44 24.26 23.25 -12.26
C THR A 44 23.26 22.96 -13.39
N PRO A 45 22.07 23.60 -13.41
CA PRO A 45 21.12 23.42 -14.50
C PRO A 45 21.70 23.71 -15.90
N LYS A 46 22.82 24.43 -16.01
CA LYS A 46 23.49 24.72 -17.29
C LYS A 46 24.32 23.56 -17.83
N ASP A 47 24.64 22.59 -16.98
CA ASP A 47 25.49 21.44 -17.33
C ASP A 47 24.67 20.29 -17.96
N PHE A 48 23.35 20.43 -18.04
CA PHE A 48 22.46 19.45 -18.63
C PHE A 48 22.00 19.92 -20.02
N THR A 49 22.01 19.01 -20.99
CA THR A 49 21.57 19.25 -22.37
C THR A 49 20.07 19.56 -22.45
N ASP A 50 19.24 18.82 -21.72
CA ASP A 50 17.79 19.06 -21.66
C ASP A 50 17.27 19.19 -20.22
N ILE A 51 17.25 20.43 -19.73
CA ILE A 51 16.73 20.79 -18.39
C ILE A 51 15.25 20.41 -18.23
N MET A 52 14.49 20.34 -19.33
CA MET A 52 13.05 20.04 -19.30
C MET A 52 12.75 18.55 -19.14
N ASN A 53 13.73 17.68 -19.41
CA ASN A 53 13.61 16.23 -19.33
C ASN A 53 14.27 15.63 -18.08
N ILE A 54 14.68 16.47 -17.12
CA ILE A 54 15.28 16.04 -15.85
C ILE A 54 14.19 15.81 -14.80
N GLU A 55 14.20 14.64 -14.17
CA GLU A 55 13.41 14.41 -12.96
C GLU A 55 14.22 14.77 -11.71
N GLY A 56 13.80 15.79 -10.97
CA GLY A 56 14.37 16.15 -9.67
C GLY A 56 15.06 17.52 -9.63
N ASN A 57 16.02 17.70 -8.72
CA ASN A 57 16.73 18.97 -8.54
C ASN A 57 18.18 18.87 -9.07
N PRO A 58 18.48 19.41 -10.27
CA PRO A 58 19.79 19.30 -10.92
C PRO A 58 20.89 20.15 -10.26
N HIS A 59 20.62 20.85 -9.16
CA HIS A 59 21.58 21.76 -8.54
C HIS A 59 22.32 21.14 -7.34
N GLY A 60 23.63 20.98 -7.43
CA GLY A 60 24.55 20.77 -6.30
C GLY A 60 25.59 19.67 -6.53
N TRP A 61 26.31 19.29 -5.47
CA TRP A 61 27.29 18.20 -5.50
C TRP A 61 26.59 16.85 -5.65
N MET A 62 26.89 16.15 -6.73
CA MET A 62 26.31 14.84 -7.03
C MET A 62 27.36 13.88 -7.59
N CYS A 63 27.08 12.59 -7.45
CA CYS A 63 27.92 11.45 -7.84
C CYS A 63 27.11 10.53 -8.76
N GLN A 64 27.74 9.95 -9.77
CA GLN A 64 27.10 8.97 -10.67
C GLN A 64 27.02 7.59 -9.99
N GLU A 65 26.07 6.75 -10.43
CA GLU A 65 25.86 5.38 -9.90
C GLU A 65 27.16 4.54 -9.88
N LYS A 66 28.03 4.72 -10.88
CA LYS A 66 29.33 4.02 -11.01
C LYS A 66 30.33 4.38 -9.90
N ASP A 67 30.26 5.61 -9.41
CA ASP A 67 31.21 6.16 -8.46
C ASP A 67 30.70 6.03 -7.01
N VAL A 68 29.43 5.62 -6.82
CA VAL A 68 28.82 5.47 -5.48
C VAL A 68 29.55 4.41 -4.66
N GLU A 69 29.88 3.25 -5.22
CA GLU A 69 30.54 2.16 -4.48
C GLU A 69 31.90 2.60 -3.93
N SER A 70 32.69 3.33 -4.73
CA SER A 70 33.97 3.89 -4.31
C SER A 70 33.82 4.94 -3.20
N VAL A 71 32.80 5.79 -3.26
CA VAL A 71 32.54 6.77 -2.21
C VAL A 71 32.03 6.10 -0.93
N GLU A 72 31.19 5.05 -1.03
CA GLU A 72 30.70 4.31 0.12
C GLU A 72 31.84 3.63 0.90
N GLU A 73 32.85 3.10 0.20
CA GLU A 73 34.07 2.56 0.80
C GLU A 73 34.92 3.65 1.47
N ILE A 74 35.16 4.78 0.79
CA ILE A 74 35.99 5.88 1.30
C ILE A 74 35.37 6.52 2.56
N LEU A 75 34.04 6.68 2.57
CA LEU A 75 33.30 7.30 3.67
C LEU A 75 32.86 6.29 4.75
N GLY A 76 33.16 4.99 4.58
CA GLY A 76 32.75 3.94 5.50
C GLY A 76 31.23 3.85 5.69
N ILE A 77 30.46 4.13 4.63
CA ILE A 77 28.99 4.12 4.67
C ILE A 77 28.52 2.67 4.85
N THR A 78 27.99 2.36 6.03
CA THR A 78 27.51 0.99 6.34
C THR A 78 26.17 0.66 5.66
N GLN A 79 25.39 1.70 5.32
CA GLN A 79 24.06 1.59 4.71
C GLN A 79 24.12 1.97 3.23
N THR A 80 24.74 1.07 2.46
CA THR A 80 24.95 1.21 1.03
C THR A 80 23.63 1.28 0.26
N LEU A 81 23.64 1.93 -0.91
CA LEU A 81 22.48 1.93 -1.81
C LEU A 81 22.01 0.51 -2.13
N ALA A 82 22.93 -0.42 -2.36
CA ALA A 82 22.61 -1.83 -2.62
C ALA A 82 21.84 -2.49 -1.46
N LYS A 83 22.18 -2.19 -0.21
CA LYS A 83 21.40 -2.67 0.96
C LYS A 83 20.02 -2.04 1.01
N GLN A 84 19.89 -0.74 0.71
CA GLN A 84 18.59 -0.08 0.70
C GLN A 84 17.69 -0.60 -0.43
N GLU A 85 18.25 -0.85 -1.60
CA GLU A 85 17.51 -1.39 -2.75
C GLU A 85 17.06 -2.82 -2.49
N SER A 86 17.95 -3.68 -1.98
CA SER A 86 17.57 -5.04 -1.60
C SER A 86 16.52 -5.08 -0.48
N GLU A 87 16.62 -4.23 0.55
CA GLU A 87 15.59 -4.09 1.58
C GLU A 87 14.25 -3.62 1.01
N ARG A 88 14.26 -2.64 0.10
CA ARG A 88 13.05 -2.16 -0.60
C ARG A 88 12.46 -3.25 -1.49
N GLU A 89 13.29 -4.00 -2.18
CA GLU A 89 12.85 -5.08 -3.05
C GLU A 89 12.26 -6.25 -2.26
N VAL A 90 12.90 -6.66 -1.17
CA VAL A 90 12.36 -7.66 -0.23
C VAL A 90 11.03 -7.18 0.33
N ARG A 91 10.94 -5.94 0.80
CA ARG A 91 9.69 -5.36 1.29
C ARG A 91 8.60 -5.33 0.21
N ARG A 92 8.95 -4.97 -1.02
CA ARG A 92 8.02 -4.97 -2.16
C ARG A 92 7.52 -6.39 -2.46
N ARG A 93 8.42 -7.38 -2.49
CA ARG A 93 8.09 -8.80 -2.69
C ARG A 93 7.22 -9.37 -1.56
N GLU A 94 7.49 -8.98 -0.32
CA GLU A 94 6.65 -9.38 0.82
C GLU A 94 5.26 -8.78 0.75
N LEU A 95 5.15 -7.49 0.42
CA LEU A 95 3.87 -6.81 0.24
C LEU A 95 3.08 -7.39 -0.94
N SER A 96 3.74 -7.69 -2.07
CA SER A 96 3.07 -8.31 -3.22
C SER A 96 2.57 -9.71 -2.87
N LYS A 97 3.40 -10.55 -2.23
CA LYS A 97 2.97 -11.88 -1.76
C LYS A 97 1.79 -11.80 -0.79
N LYS A 98 1.80 -10.85 0.14
CA LYS A 98 0.67 -10.63 1.06
C LYS A 98 -0.61 -10.26 0.31
N ARG A 99 -0.53 -9.39 -0.70
CA ARG A 99 -1.68 -9.03 -1.54
C ARG A 99 -2.19 -10.24 -2.34
N GLU A 100 -1.30 -10.98 -3.00
CA GLU A 100 -1.66 -12.19 -3.75
C GLU A 100 -2.38 -13.23 -2.87
N ILE A 101 -1.91 -13.41 -1.63
CA ILE A 101 -2.56 -14.30 -0.66
C ILE A 101 -3.96 -13.77 -0.33
N LYS A 102 -4.11 -12.47 -0.04
CA LYS A 102 -5.42 -11.88 0.25
C LYS A 102 -6.39 -12.00 -0.91
N ASP A 103 -5.94 -11.71 -2.13
CA ASP A 103 -6.77 -11.78 -3.34
C ASP A 103 -7.21 -13.23 -3.60
N ASN A 104 -6.32 -14.21 -3.45
CA ASN A 104 -6.67 -15.63 -3.58
C ASN A 104 -7.68 -16.06 -2.51
N VAL A 105 -7.49 -15.66 -1.25
CA VAL A 105 -8.43 -15.98 -0.18
C VAL A 105 -9.78 -15.28 -0.41
N MET A 106 -9.78 -14.04 -0.90
CA MET A 106 -11.00 -13.31 -1.24
C MET A 106 -11.78 -14.01 -2.35
N ASN A 107 -11.10 -14.44 -3.42
CA ASN A 107 -11.73 -15.21 -4.50
C ASN A 107 -12.37 -16.51 -3.99
N GLN A 108 -11.71 -17.21 -3.05
CA GLN A 108 -12.29 -18.40 -2.41
C GLN A 108 -13.53 -18.06 -1.58
N ILE A 109 -13.51 -16.95 -0.85
CA ILE A 109 -14.67 -16.46 -0.08
C ILE A 109 -15.84 -16.14 -1.02
N GLU A 110 -15.58 -15.42 -2.11
CA GLU A 110 -16.60 -15.08 -3.11
C GLU A 110 -17.18 -16.31 -3.80
N GLU A 111 -16.34 -17.30 -4.14
CA GLU A 111 -16.82 -18.56 -4.71
C GLU A 111 -17.74 -19.30 -3.72
N LEU A 112 -17.42 -19.30 -2.42
CA LEU A 112 -18.29 -19.87 -1.39
C LEU A 112 -19.61 -19.11 -1.29
N PHE A 113 -19.58 -17.77 -1.27
CA PHE A 113 -20.78 -16.94 -1.15
C PHE A 113 -21.64 -16.91 -2.41
N SER A 114 -21.09 -17.20 -3.59
CA SER A 114 -21.84 -17.32 -4.85
C SER A 114 -22.95 -18.38 -4.77
N LYS A 115 -22.73 -19.43 -3.98
CA LYS A 115 -23.69 -20.53 -3.70
C LYS A 115 -24.59 -20.22 -2.50
N GLY A 116 -24.40 -19.06 -1.87
CA GLY A 116 -25.09 -18.64 -0.66
C GLY A 116 -26.52 -18.15 -0.91
N GLN A 117 -27.28 -18.05 0.17
CA GLN A 117 -28.65 -17.53 0.11
C GLN A 117 -28.64 -16.01 0.16
N ARG A 118 -29.61 -15.37 -0.52
CA ARG A 118 -29.79 -13.91 -0.53
C ARG A 118 -31.10 -13.45 0.12
N PRO A 119 -31.30 -13.70 1.44
CA PRO A 119 -32.50 -13.26 2.14
C PRO A 119 -32.55 -11.72 2.26
N SER A 120 -33.75 -11.14 2.22
CA SER A 120 -33.91 -9.71 2.44
C SER A 120 -33.90 -9.33 3.92
N LYS A 121 -33.08 -8.35 4.30
CA LYS A 121 -32.90 -7.87 5.69
C LYS A 121 -32.53 -6.38 5.74
N PHE A 122 -32.52 -5.82 6.95
CA PHE A 122 -31.99 -4.49 7.23
C PHE A 122 -30.60 -4.61 7.82
N LEU A 123 -29.62 -3.88 7.29
CA LEU A 123 -28.23 -3.93 7.75
C LEU A 123 -28.12 -3.58 9.22
N LYS A 124 -28.83 -2.53 9.69
CA LYS A 124 -28.86 -2.11 11.10
C LYS A 124 -29.30 -3.22 12.06
N LYS A 125 -30.17 -4.14 11.61
CA LYS A 125 -30.58 -5.31 12.41
C LYS A 125 -29.53 -6.42 12.39
N LEU A 126 -28.80 -6.57 11.28
CA LEU A 126 -27.72 -7.54 11.18
C LEU A 126 -26.53 -7.12 12.03
N LEU A 127 -26.12 -5.85 11.98
CA LEU A 127 -25.02 -5.30 12.80
C LEU A 127 -25.28 -5.51 14.31
N LYS A 128 -26.51 -5.27 14.77
CA LYS A 128 -26.88 -5.50 16.18
C LYS A 128 -26.87 -6.97 16.61
N LYS A 129 -27.02 -7.90 15.66
CA LYS A 129 -27.10 -9.34 15.93
C LYS A 129 -25.75 -10.04 15.77
N ALA A 130 -24.83 -9.44 15.02
CA ALA A 130 -23.51 -9.97 14.79
C ALA A 130 -22.72 -10.02 16.10
N ASP A 131 -22.03 -11.12 16.34
CA ASP A 131 -21.07 -11.22 17.45
C ASP A 131 -19.80 -10.45 17.08
N ILE A 132 -19.39 -10.49 15.80
CA ILE A 132 -18.22 -9.80 15.26
C ILE A 132 -18.56 -9.25 13.87
N VAL A 133 -18.07 -8.06 13.56
CA VAL A 133 -18.17 -7.46 12.22
C VAL A 133 -16.77 -7.09 11.75
N TYR A 134 -16.37 -7.58 10.58
CA TYR A 134 -15.11 -7.21 9.93
C TYR A 134 -15.39 -6.25 8.78
N ASP A 135 -14.50 -5.27 8.62
CA ASP A 135 -14.49 -4.30 7.52
C ASP A 135 -13.11 -4.37 6.84
N PRO A 136 -12.93 -5.26 5.85
CA PRO A 136 -11.68 -5.39 5.13
C PRO A 136 -11.28 -4.05 4.48
N GLY A 137 -10.21 -3.44 4.98
CA GLY A 137 -9.69 -2.17 4.47
C GLY A 137 -10.37 -0.90 4.99
N ASP A 138 -11.22 -0.98 6.03
CA ASP A 138 -11.97 0.16 6.61
C ASP A 138 -12.90 0.88 5.60
N ALA A 139 -13.08 0.32 4.40
CA ALA A 139 -13.75 0.98 3.29
C ALA A 139 -15.24 1.18 3.54
N TYR A 140 -15.91 0.27 4.25
CA TYR A 140 -17.31 0.48 4.59
C TYR A 140 -17.47 1.65 5.58
N TYR A 141 -16.57 1.75 6.56
CA TYR A 141 -16.57 2.84 7.53
C TYR A 141 -16.27 4.21 6.88
N THR A 142 -15.27 4.29 5.99
CA THR A 142 -14.80 5.57 5.43
C THR A 142 -15.55 5.98 4.17
N GLU A 143 -15.96 5.04 3.34
CA GLU A 143 -16.33 5.28 1.94
C GLU A 143 -17.74 4.77 1.58
N SER A 144 -18.50 4.21 2.53
CA SER A 144 -19.86 3.68 2.22
C SER A 144 -20.83 4.69 1.62
N LYS A 145 -20.68 5.98 1.93
CA LYS A 145 -21.47 7.06 1.31
C LYS A 145 -21.24 7.22 -0.20
N TYR A 146 -20.14 6.70 -0.73
CA TYR A 146 -19.81 6.70 -2.15
C TYR A 146 -20.22 5.39 -2.84
N GLY A 147 -20.81 4.45 -2.10
CA GLY A 147 -21.19 3.13 -2.61
C GLY A 147 -20.12 2.07 -2.46
N GLU A 148 -18.97 2.42 -1.89
CA GLU A 148 -17.84 1.50 -1.71
C GLU A 148 -17.93 0.68 -0.43
N GLY A 149 -17.10 -0.35 -0.35
CA GLY A 149 -16.84 -1.12 0.86
C GLY A 149 -17.69 -2.37 1.03
N GLN A 150 -17.22 -3.22 1.93
CA GLN A 150 -17.77 -4.54 2.19
C GLN A 150 -17.68 -4.87 3.67
N LEU A 151 -18.61 -5.70 4.16
CA LEU A 151 -18.62 -6.16 5.54
C LEU A 151 -18.81 -7.67 5.61
N PHE A 152 -18.09 -8.29 6.56
CA PHE A 152 -18.38 -9.64 7.00
C PHE A 152 -19.00 -9.61 8.39
N LEU A 153 -20.25 -10.06 8.53
CA LEU A 153 -20.93 -10.12 9.82
C LEU A 153 -21.01 -11.58 10.26
N VAL A 154 -20.38 -11.87 11.38
CA VAL A 154 -20.30 -13.22 11.94
C VAL A 154 -21.25 -13.32 13.13
N ASP A 155 -22.16 -14.27 13.08
CA ASP A 155 -22.96 -14.70 14.23
C ASP A 155 -22.79 -16.21 14.49
N LYS A 156 -23.25 -16.70 15.64
CA LYS A 156 -23.16 -18.13 16.02
C LYS A 156 -23.71 -19.13 14.99
N LYS A 157 -24.60 -18.72 14.09
CA LYS A 157 -25.30 -19.59 13.14
C LYS A 157 -24.93 -19.32 11.68
N TYR A 158 -24.59 -18.08 11.35
CA TYR A 158 -24.43 -17.60 9.99
C TYR A 158 -23.28 -16.62 9.88
N ILE A 159 -22.68 -16.62 8.68
CA ILE A 159 -21.78 -15.57 8.24
C ILE A 159 -22.46 -14.86 7.08
N TRP A 160 -22.49 -13.53 7.16
CA TRP A 160 -22.99 -12.67 6.11
C TRP A 160 -21.83 -11.97 5.42
N TYR A 161 -21.93 -11.88 4.10
CA TYR A 161 -21.08 -11.03 3.27
C TYR A 161 -21.96 -9.95 2.66
N ILE A 162 -21.66 -8.69 2.98
CA ILE A 162 -22.42 -7.52 2.57
C ILE A 162 -21.51 -6.69 1.67
N ILE A 163 -21.97 -6.41 0.47
CA ILE A 163 -21.28 -5.57 -0.51
C ILE A 163 -22.14 -4.32 -0.67
N ASN A 164 -21.56 -3.15 -0.44
CA ASN A 164 -22.27 -1.91 -0.67
C ASN A 164 -22.60 -1.79 -2.17
N ASN A 165 -23.80 -1.31 -2.47
CA ASN A 165 -24.31 -1.16 -3.84
C ASN A 165 -25.26 0.03 -3.85
N SER A 166 -24.68 1.18 -3.48
CA SER A 166 -25.37 2.45 -3.33
C SER A 166 -24.71 3.62 -4.08
N ALA A 167 -23.72 3.34 -4.91
CA ALA A 167 -23.13 4.31 -5.83
C ALA A 167 -24.17 4.72 -6.88
N LYS A 168 -24.00 5.91 -7.44
CA LYS A 168 -24.99 6.52 -8.35
C LYS A 168 -25.32 5.67 -9.59
N GLU A 169 -24.33 4.95 -10.10
CA GLU A 169 -24.43 4.15 -11.34
C GLU A 169 -24.70 2.66 -11.07
N ASP A 170 -24.94 2.27 -9.81
CA ASP A 170 -25.18 0.87 -9.44
C ASP A 170 -26.57 0.39 -9.85
N ASP A 171 -26.67 -0.92 -10.12
CA ASP A 171 -27.97 -1.58 -10.31
C ASP A 171 -28.61 -1.92 -8.95
N TYR A 172 -29.48 -1.03 -8.48
CA TYR A 172 -30.19 -1.21 -7.22
C TYR A 172 -31.19 -2.37 -7.22
N THR A 173 -31.53 -2.98 -8.37
CA THR A 173 -32.41 -4.16 -8.41
C THR A 173 -31.78 -5.39 -7.75
N LEU A 174 -30.45 -5.39 -7.62
CA LEU A 174 -29.68 -6.43 -6.93
C LEU A 174 -29.77 -6.31 -5.40
N ASN A 175 -30.25 -5.17 -4.87
CA ASN A 175 -30.23 -4.91 -3.43
C ASN A 175 -31.26 -5.76 -2.69
N ASN A 176 -30.76 -6.68 -1.85
CA ASN A 176 -31.58 -7.42 -0.89
C ASN A 176 -31.41 -6.90 0.55
N ILE A 177 -30.38 -6.09 0.81
CA ILE A 177 -30.09 -5.52 2.12
C ILE A 177 -30.43 -4.03 2.12
N LYS A 178 -31.32 -3.64 3.04
CA LYS A 178 -31.70 -2.24 3.25
C LYS A 178 -30.68 -1.55 4.16
N THR A 179 -30.10 -0.46 3.66
CA THR A 179 -29.17 0.42 4.38
C THR A 179 -29.84 1.78 4.61
N GLU A 180 -29.11 2.75 5.17
CA GLU A 180 -29.56 4.15 5.24
C GLU A 180 -29.40 4.88 3.89
N SER A 181 -28.70 4.26 2.93
CA SER A 181 -28.51 4.70 1.54
C SER A 181 -29.40 3.90 0.57
N HIS A 182 -29.01 3.75 -0.70
CA HIS A 182 -29.77 3.02 -1.74
C HIS A 182 -29.81 1.49 -1.53
N GLY A 183 -28.98 0.94 -0.65
CA GLY A 183 -28.99 -0.48 -0.28
C GLY A 183 -27.63 -1.15 -0.44
N ALA A 184 -27.66 -2.47 -0.29
CA ALA A 184 -26.50 -3.34 -0.42
C ALA A 184 -26.93 -4.73 -0.91
N VAL A 185 -25.97 -5.47 -1.45
CA VAL A 185 -26.11 -6.89 -1.78
C VAL A 185 -25.61 -7.72 -0.60
N GLY A 186 -26.38 -8.72 -0.18
CA GLY A 186 -26.04 -9.56 0.96
C GLY A 186 -26.16 -11.04 0.65
N PHE A 187 -25.09 -11.78 0.93
CA PHE A 187 -25.06 -13.23 0.88
C PHE A 187 -24.97 -13.80 2.29
N ARG A 188 -25.57 -14.98 2.48
CA ARG A 188 -25.59 -15.68 3.77
C ARG A 188 -25.20 -17.13 3.58
N LEU A 189 -24.26 -17.58 4.41
CA LEU A 189 -23.90 -18.98 4.60
C LEU A 189 -24.05 -19.39 6.06
N SER A 190 -24.23 -20.68 6.32
CA SER A 190 -24.12 -21.23 7.67
C SER A 190 -22.70 -21.01 8.21
N TYR A 191 -22.60 -20.76 9.50
CA TYR A 191 -21.31 -20.57 10.15
C TYR A 191 -20.43 -21.81 9.95
N SER A 192 -19.17 -21.57 9.56
CA SER A 192 -18.12 -22.58 9.59
C SER A 192 -16.82 -21.93 10.07
N SER A 193 -16.05 -22.64 10.89
CA SER A 193 -14.74 -22.16 11.35
C SER A 193 -13.83 -21.86 10.17
N LYS A 194 -13.81 -22.75 9.17
CA LYS A 194 -13.02 -22.57 7.95
C LYS A 194 -13.31 -21.24 7.24
N LEU A 195 -14.57 -20.88 7.02
CA LEU A 195 -14.93 -19.60 6.38
C LEU A 195 -14.57 -18.42 7.27
N HIS A 196 -14.80 -18.52 8.58
CA HIS A 196 -14.44 -17.46 9.52
C HIS A 196 -12.92 -17.21 9.54
N ASP A 197 -12.10 -18.25 9.51
CA ASP A 197 -10.64 -18.13 9.49
C ASP A 197 -10.14 -17.49 8.18
N LEU A 198 -10.74 -17.81 7.03
CA LEU A 198 -10.44 -17.12 5.76
C LEU A 198 -10.76 -15.62 5.84
N ILE A 199 -11.90 -15.27 6.45
CA ILE A 199 -12.30 -13.86 6.63
C ILE A 199 -11.32 -13.11 7.52
N LYS A 200 -10.81 -13.72 8.60
CA LYS A 200 -9.79 -13.11 9.45
C LYS A 200 -8.50 -12.80 8.69
N ILE A 201 -8.08 -13.70 7.79
CA ILE A 201 -6.89 -13.50 6.95
C ILE A 201 -7.06 -12.27 6.04
N VAL A 202 -8.19 -12.15 5.35
CA VAL A 202 -8.45 -11.02 4.44
C VAL A 202 -8.62 -9.71 5.20
N SER A 203 -9.33 -9.77 6.32
CA SER A 203 -9.63 -8.59 7.13
C SER A 203 -8.44 -8.13 7.97
N GLU A 204 -7.37 -8.93 8.10
CA GLU A 204 -6.31 -8.72 9.09
C GLU A 204 -6.86 -8.49 10.51
N GLU A 205 -7.97 -9.18 10.81
CA GLU A 205 -8.75 -8.98 12.04
C GLU A 205 -9.22 -7.53 12.27
N ASN A 206 -9.34 -6.73 11.20
CA ASN A 206 -9.86 -5.38 11.27
C ASN A 206 -11.37 -5.38 11.57
N ILE A 207 -11.69 -5.09 12.83
CA ILE A 207 -13.06 -5.03 13.33
C ILE A 207 -13.67 -3.68 12.93
N TYR A 208 -14.90 -3.74 12.40
CA TYR A 208 -15.67 -2.58 12.01
C TYR A 208 -15.92 -1.66 13.21
N LYS A 209 -15.50 -0.39 13.07
CA LYS A 209 -15.58 0.63 14.15
C LYS A 209 -16.85 1.48 14.13
N GLY A 210 -17.68 1.34 13.10
CA GLY A 210 -18.89 2.16 12.92
C GLY A 210 -20.15 1.57 13.54
N ALA A 211 -20.03 0.76 14.60
CA ALA A 211 -21.14 0.16 15.33
C ALA A 211 -21.78 1.14 16.33
#